data_AF-A0A1Z3LV86-F1
#
_entry.id   AF-A0A1Z3LV86-F1
#
_cell.length_a   1.000
_cell.length_b   1.000
_cell.length_c   1.000
_cell.angle_alpha   90.00
_cell.angle_beta   90.00
_cell.angle_gamma   90.00
#
_symmetry.space_group_name_H-M   'P 1'
#
loop_
_entity.id
_entity.type
_entity.pdbx_description
1 polymer ?
#
loop_
_entity_poly.entity_id
_entity_poly.type
_entity_poly.pdbx_seq_one_letter_code
_entity_poly.pdbx_strand_id
1 'polypeptide(L)'
;MKRSVTDDEIGLIRAMLARDMKNRDIQFYFNRQDRPVNSGRITGIRQGNYGAGIPAASDATLDAFLSSFKAGPIQGQAGLSTPLTDDERVANLFSNKNGNDWRLVSGETDEVECKREVDVRKLAPVVRAIAGMANNKGGMILLGVEDKSGKVVGLANDDFSKLDLVKLTLAVKAHLQPTPSFRKGVVEVGGLQVGYVCVEPASDKPVVVHRPGDRLDDGAILFRYPAESAPIKFGDLRSLLDARDARRLGALVDVTRKIADIGVDNSAILNVADGALDVAGRPMQIDQALIDQISFIKEGQFDEVIGAPTLKLMGEITTAGGEKLPGGRRLITDDDVLRNFLDQESVLEPFEYIRFAVAGTNRDWLPIFYFAYQAKLSRSEMAGLLEGVATTKTKAKTKMIDRALGKQSALAKHTGTPAKLLAAILSGSHQPPADAKAAGNIALALQGVPTVGAPPKEDMLALLATCLKILVEAGQIAAVSSVYRAASRLDEVYFAPT
;
A
#
# COMPACT_ATOMS: atom_id res chain seq x y z
N MET A 1 -42.43 13.90 -7.65
CA MET A 1 -41.14 13.16 -7.68
C MET A 1 -40.72 12.98 -9.13
N LYS A 2 -39.62 13.61 -9.58
CA LYS A 2 -39.10 13.41 -10.94
C LYS A 2 -38.50 12.00 -11.04
N ARG A 3 -38.88 11.24 -12.08
CA ARG A 3 -38.32 9.92 -12.36
C ARG A 3 -36.86 10.07 -12.74
N SER A 4 -36.00 9.16 -12.27
CA SER A 4 -34.57 9.18 -12.56
C SER A 4 -34.25 8.72 -13.99
N VAL A 5 -35.04 7.84 -14.59
CA VAL A 5 -34.86 7.38 -15.97
C VAL A 5 -35.86 8.10 -16.87
N THR A 6 -35.42 8.60 -18.03
CA THR A 6 -36.31 9.33 -18.95
C THR A 6 -37.24 8.37 -19.69
N ASP A 7 -38.33 8.91 -20.26
CA ASP A 7 -39.30 8.08 -20.97
C ASP A 7 -38.68 7.45 -22.25
N ASP A 8 -37.75 8.15 -22.91
CA ASP A 8 -36.99 7.63 -24.06
C ASP A 8 -36.08 6.45 -23.66
N GLU A 9 -35.40 6.56 -22.52
CA GLU A 9 -34.56 5.48 -21.98
C GLU A 9 -35.41 4.27 -21.57
N ILE A 10 -36.59 4.49 -21.01
CA ILE A 10 -37.55 3.41 -20.69
C ILE A 10 -38.02 2.72 -21.97
N GLY A 11 -38.31 3.48 -23.04
CA GLY A 11 -38.67 2.94 -24.35
C GLY A 11 -37.56 2.07 -24.96
N LEU A 12 -36.30 2.52 -24.91
CA LEU A 12 -35.14 1.75 -25.37
C LEU A 12 -34.90 0.49 -24.52
N ILE A 13 -35.00 0.58 -23.20
CA ILE A 13 -34.89 -0.57 -22.29
C ILE A 13 -35.96 -1.62 -22.61
N ARG A 14 -37.21 -1.18 -22.88
CA ARG A 14 -38.29 -2.10 -23.28
C ARG A 14 -38.00 -2.78 -24.62
N ALA A 15 -37.48 -2.05 -25.60
CA ALA A 15 -37.11 -2.61 -26.90
C ALA A 15 -35.96 -3.62 -26.76
N MET A 16 -34.96 -3.34 -25.93
CA MET A 16 -33.87 -4.27 -25.62
C MET A 16 -34.36 -5.55 -24.92
N LEU A 17 -35.30 -5.40 -23.97
CA LEU A 17 -35.95 -6.53 -23.31
C LEU A 17 -36.78 -7.38 -24.28
N ALA A 18 -37.42 -6.76 -25.26
CA ALA A 18 -38.16 -7.47 -26.30
C ALA A 18 -37.24 -8.26 -27.25
N ARG A 19 -35.95 -7.88 -27.34
CA ARG A 19 -34.90 -8.61 -28.08
C ARG A 19 -34.11 -9.58 -27.20
N ASP A 20 -34.66 -9.99 -26.06
CA ASP A 20 -34.05 -10.92 -25.09
C ASP A 20 -32.64 -10.51 -24.60
N MET A 21 -32.33 -9.22 -24.61
CA MET A 21 -31.07 -8.73 -24.04
C MET A 21 -31.07 -8.92 -22.52
N LYS A 22 -29.95 -9.40 -21.99
CA LYS A 22 -29.83 -9.66 -20.55
C LYS A 22 -29.84 -8.34 -19.78
N ASN A 23 -30.43 -8.32 -18.60
CA ASN A 23 -30.48 -7.12 -17.74
C ASN A 23 -29.10 -6.50 -17.50
N ARG A 24 -28.03 -7.32 -17.42
CA ARG A 24 -26.65 -6.85 -17.28
C ARG A 24 -26.20 -6.03 -18.49
N ASP A 25 -26.54 -6.47 -19.69
CA ASP A 25 -26.13 -5.83 -20.93
C ASP A 25 -26.93 -4.54 -21.13
N ILE A 26 -28.22 -4.54 -20.77
CA ILE A 26 -29.05 -3.34 -20.73
C ILE A 26 -28.51 -2.33 -19.71
N GLN A 27 -28.15 -2.79 -18.51
CA GLN A 27 -27.58 -1.94 -17.46
C GLN A 27 -26.32 -1.21 -17.92
N PHE A 28 -25.47 -1.84 -18.74
CA PHE A 28 -24.27 -1.21 -19.30
C PHE A 28 -24.57 0.07 -20.09
N TYR A 29 -25.66 0.11 -20.85
CA TYR A 29 -26.01 1.27 -21.68
C TYR A 29 -26.57 2.46 -20.90
N PHE A 30 -27.19 2.22 -19.75
CA PHE A 30 -27.98 3.24 -19.05
C PHE A 30 -27.46 3.61 -17.66
N ASN A 31 -26.51 2.86 -17.10
CA ASN A 31 -25.97 3.14 -15.78
C ASN A 31 -25.01 4.34 -15.78
N ARG A 32 -25.24 5.34 -14.91
CA ARG A 32 -24.37 6.52 -14.74
C ARG A 32 -24.02 6.73 -13.27
N GLN A 33 -22.87 7.37 -12.98
CA GLN A 33 -22.36 7.58 -11.61
C GLN A 33 -23.33 8.38 -10.72
N ASP A 34 -24.07 9.33 -11.31
CA ASP A 34 -25.06 10.18 -10.63
C ASP A 34 -26.49 9.62 -10.66
N ARG A 35 -26.73 8.57 -11.46
CA ARG A 35 -28.07 8.10 -11.80
C ARG A 35 -28.08 6.61 -12.14
N PRO A 36 -28.11 5.72 -11.13
CA PRO A 36 -27.95 4.29 -11.36
C PRO A 36 -29.21 3.65 -11.96
N VAL A 37 -29.02 2.90 -13.05
CA VAL A 37 -30.05 2.04 -13.66
C VAL A 37 -29.67 0.58 -13.39
N ASN A 38 -30.07 0.08 -12.22
CA ASN A 38 -29.73 -1.28 -11.79
C ASN A 38 -30.72 -2.33 -12.31
N SER A 39 -30.36 -3.62 -12.19
CA SER A 39 -31.20 -4.75 -12.60
C SER A 39 -32.62 -4.73 -11.99
N GLY A 40 -32.77 -4.25 -10.75
CA GLY A 40 -34.08 -4.06 -10.11
C GLY A 40 -34.95 -3.05 -10.86
N ARG A 41 -34.36 -1.94 -11.32
CA ARG A 41 -35.05 -0.91 -12.12
C ARG A 41 -35.47 -1.45 -13.49
N ILE A 42 -34.60 -2.20 -14.16
CA ILE A 42 -34.88 -2.83 -15.46
C ILE A 42 -35.99 -3.87 -15.32
N THR A 43 -35.98 -4.65 -14.23
CA THR A 43 -37.05 -5.60 -13.90
C THR A 43 -38.38 -4.88 -13.63
N GLY A 44 -38.34 -3.74 -12.94
CA GLY A 44 -39.52 -2.87 -12.74
C GLY A 44 -40.08 -2.31 -14.06
N ILE A 45 -39.21 -1.97 -15.03
CA ILE A 45 -39.64 -1.57 -16.38
C ILE A 45 -40.28 -2.75 -17.10
N ARG A 46 -39.66 -3.93 -17.07
CA ARG A 46 -40.19 -5.18 -17.65
C ARG A 46 -41.60 -5.49 -17.16
N GLN A 47 -41.83 -5.37 -15.86
CA GLN A 47 -43.12 -5.65 -15.21
C GLN A 47 -44.14 -4.52 -15.35
N GLY A 48 -43.76 -3.36 -15.90
CA GLY A 48 -44.66 -2.19 -16.01
C GLY A 48 -44.80 -1.35 -14.74
N ASN A 49 -44.14 -1.76 -13.64
CA ASN A 49 -44.14 -1.07 -12.34
C ASN A 49 -43.36 0.25 -12.36
N TYR A 50 -42.54 0.49 -13.38
CA TYR A 50 -41.80 1.72 -13.60
C TYR A 50 -41.97 2.17 -15.05
N GLY A 51 -42.42 3.42 -15.26
CA GLY A 51 -42.72 3.92 -16.61
C GLY A 51 -43.92 3.24 -17.26
N ALA A 52 -45.02 3.08 -16.52
CA ALA A 52 -46.27 2.54 -17.04
C ALA A 52 -46.80 3.40 -18.20
N GLY A 53 -47.24 2.76 -19.28
CA GLY A 53 -47.82 3.43 -20.46
C GLY A 53 -46.80 3.89 -21.52
N ILE A 54 -45.49 3.72 -21.28
CA ILE A 54 -44.46 4.07 -22.26
C ILE A 54 -44.24 2.88 -23.19
N PRO A 55 -44.47 3.03 -24.51
CA PRO A 55 -44.28 1.95 -25.48
C PRO A 55 -42.79 1.63 -25.67
N ALA A 56 -42.49 0.43 -26.18
CA ALA A 56 -41.13 0.11 -26.61
C ALA A 56 -40.73 1.01 -27.78
N ALA A 57 -39.46 1.44 -27.80
CA ALA A 57 -38.89 2.14 -28.94
C ALA A 57 -38.91 1.24 -30.19
N SER A 58 -38.93 1.86 -31.38
CA SER A 58 -38.89 1.10 -32.64
C SER A 58 -37.57 0.36 -32.81
N ASP A 59 -37.57 -0.74 -33.57
CA ASP A 59 -36.37 -1.50 -33.88
C ASP A 59 -35.28 -0.62 -34.54
N ALA A 60 -35.66 0.27 -35.46
CA ALA A 60 -34.73 1.20 -36.10
C ALA A 60 -34.09 2.18 -35.09
N THR A 61 -34.86 2.64 -34.11
CA THR A 61 -34.36 3.53 -33.04
C THR A 61 -33.41 2.78 -32.11
N LEU A 62 -33.72 1.52 -31.79
CA LEU A 62 -32.85 0.66 -30.99
C LEU A 62 -31.55 0.32 -31.72
N ASP A 63 -31.62 -0.02 -33.00
CA ASP A 63 -30.42 -0.33 -33.80
C ASP A 63 -29.51 0.88 -33.96
N ALA A 64 -30.07 2.07 -34.20
CA ALA A 64 -29.32 3.32 -34.19
C ALA A 64 -28.61 3.54 -32.84
N PHE A 65 -29.32 3.35 -31.73
CA PHE A 65 -28.77 3.47 -30.39
C PHE A 65 -27.66 2.43 -30.09
N LEU A 66 -27.82 1.18 -30.48
CA LEU A 66 -26.80 0.14 -30.28
C LEU A 66 -25.59 0.33 -31.19
N SER A 67 -25.79 0.85 -32.40
CA SER A 67 -24.73 1.14 -33.37
C SER A 67 -23.83 2.30 -32.95
N SER A 68 -24.36 3.31 -32.23
CA SER A 68 -23.54 4.39 -31.66
C SER A 68 -22.63 3.92 -30.52
N PHE A 69 -22.92 2.74 -29.94
CA PHE A 69 -22.13 2.09 -28.90
C PHE A 69 -21.17 1.00 -29.40
N LYS A 70 -21.41 0.37 -30.56
CA LYS A 70 -20.50 -0.63 -31.14
C LYS A 70 -19.38 0.05 -31.92
N ALA A 71 -18.21 0.16 -31.29
CA ALA A 71 -16.89 0.35 -31.89
C ALA A 71 -16.85 1.02 -33.27
N GLY A 72 -17.14 2.32 -33.30
CA GLY A 72 -16.44 3.28 -34.17
C GLY A 72 -15.32 3.93 -33.35
N PRO A 73 -14.26 4.49 -33.98
CA PRO A 73 -13.20 5.16 -33.25
C PRO A 73 -13.83 6.23 -32.36
N ILE A 74 -13.32 6.36 -31.14
CA ILE A 74 -13.75 7.28 -30.11
C ILE A 74 -14.09 8.64 -30.73
N GLN A 75 -15.38 8.90 -30.98
CA GLN A 75 -15.87 10.25 -31.17
C GLN A 75 -16.01 10.82 -29.78
N GLY A 76 -14.88 11.31 -29.28
CA GLY A 76 -14.84 12.22 -28.17
C GLY A 76 -15.83 13.35 -28.40
N GLN A 77 -16.38 13.84 -27.30
CA GLN A 77 -17.03 15.14 -27.22
C GLN A 77 -16.45 16.09 -28.26
N ALA A 78 -17.32 16.64 -29.11
CA ALA A 78 -16.94 17.71 -30.02
C ALA A 78 -16.18 18.78 -29.21
N GLY A 79 -14.85 18.82 -29.38
CA GLY A 79 -13.97 19.70 -28.63
C GLY A 79 -12.64 19.10 -28.12
N LEU A 80 -12.37 17.79 -28.24
CA LEU A 80 -11.04 17.24 -27.89
C LEU A 80 -10.31 16.79 -29.15
N SER A 81 -9.42 17.66 -29.64
CA SER A 81 -8.42 17.34 -30.64
C SER A 81 -7.69 16.05 -30.26
N THR A 82 -7.50 15.13 -31.22
CA THR A 82 -6.53 14.05 -31.10
C THR A 82 -5.22 14.63 -30.54
N PRO A 83 -4.61 14.04 -29.50
CA PRO A 83 -3.32 14.52 -29.01
C PRO A 83 -2.33 14.54 -30.17
N LEU A 84 -1.74 15.71 -30.44
CA LEU A 84 -0.72 15.86 -31.48
C LEU A 84 0.42 14.87 -31.22
N THR A 85 0.90 14.22 -32.28
CA THR A 85 2.13 13.42 -32.24
C THR A 85 3.31 14.28 -31.83
N ASP A 86 4.39 13.68 -31.30
CA ASP A 86 5.58 14.47 -30.93
C ASP A 86 6.17 15.22 -32.15
N ASP A 87 6.13 14.63 -33.35
CA ASP A 87 6.53 15.28 -34.60
C ASP A 87 5.68 16.53 -34.89
N GLU A 88 4.35 16.43 -34.80
CA GLU A 88 3.45 17.57 -35.00
C GLU A 88 3.63 18.63 -33.91
N ARG A 89 3.85 18.23 -32.66
CA ARG A 89 4.13 19.15 -31.56
C ARG A 89 5.41 19.93 -31.82
N VAL A 90 6.48 19.26 -32.25
CA VAL A 90 7.76 19.90 -32.58
C VAL A 90 7.61 20.80 -33.80
N ALA A 91 6.95 20.35 -34.87
CA ALA A 91 6.72 21.16 -36.07
C ALA A 91 5.97 22.45 -35.74
N ASN A 92 4.96 22.38 -34.86
CA ASN A 92 4.17 23.53 -34.41
C ASN A 92 4.94 24.53 -33.53
N LEU A 93 6.15 24.19 -33.05
CA LEU A 93 7.01 25.15 -32.36
C LEU A 93 7.64 26.17 -33.31
N PHE A 94 7.65 25.90 -34.61
CA PHE A 94 8.28 26.74 -35.61
C PHE A 94 7.26 27.52 -36.43
N SER A 95 7.62 28.75 -36.81
CA SER A 95 6.85 29.56 -37.76
C SER A 95 7.74 30.05 -38.89
N ASN A 96 7.16 30.18 -40.07
CA ASN A 96 7.84 30.71 -41.23
C ASN A 96 7.67 32.23 -41.28
N LYS A 97 8.76 33.00 -41.11
CA LYS A 97 8.69 34.45 -41.15
C LYS A 97 8.73 35.05 -42.56
N ASN A 98 9.34 34.39 -43.56
CA ASN A 98 9.60 34.96 -44.90
C ASN A 98 9.82 33.90 -46.02
N GLY A 99 9.05 32.82 -46.05
CA GLY A 99 9.14 31.75 -47.05
C GLY A 99 10.23 30.68 -46.78
N ASN A 100 11.43 31.09 -46.36
CA ASN A 100 12.57 30.19 -46.08
C ASN A 100 13.27 30.45 -44.73
N ASP A 101 12.69 31.26 -43.85
CA ASP A 101 13.26 31.57 -42.53
C ASP A 101 12.36 31.01 -41.43
N TRP A 102 12.57 29.73 -41.11
CA TRP A 102 11.86 29.03 -40.05
C TRP A 102 12.52 29.31 -38.70
N ARG A 103 11.71 29.78 -37.75
CA ARG A 103 12.19 30.13 -36.40
C ARG A 103 11.25 29.62 -35.32
N LEU A 104 11.85 29.25 -34.19
CA LEU A 104 11.15 28.93 -32.96
C LEU A 104 10.30 30.13 -32.52
N VAL A 105 9.00 29.92 -32.31
CA VAL A 105 8.02 31.00 -32.04
C VAL A 105 8.28 31.68 -30.70
N SER A 106 8.55 30.90 -29.65
CA SER A 106 8.69 31.38 -28.27
C SER A 106 10.13 31.61 -27.82
N GLY A 107 11.12 31.25 -28.64
CA GLY A 107 12.53 31.18 -28.21
C GLY A 107 12.79 30.06 -27.19
N GLU A 108 14.00 30.00 -26.63
CA GLU A 108 14.32 29.07 -25.55
C GLU A 108 13.55 29.39 -24.27
N THR A 109 13.00 28.35 -23.63
CA THR A 109 12.22 28.45 -22.40
C THR A 109 12.74 27.45 -21.37
N ASP A 110 12.08 27.39 -20.21
CA ASP A 110 12.28 26.32 -19.23
C ASP A 110 11.79 24.93 -19.72
N GLU A 111 11.16 24.87 -20.90
CA GLU A 111 10.67 23.64 -21.55
C GLU A 111 11.28 23.40 -22.93
N VAL A 112 12.03 24.36 -23.49
CA VAL A 112 12.70 24.21 -24.80
C VAL A 112 14.18 24.57 -24.68
N GLU A 113 15.05 23.64 -25.09
CA GLU A 113 16.49 23.85 -25.22
C GLU A 113 16.91 23.65 -26.68
N CYS A 114 17.60 24.63 -27.27
CA CYS A 114 18.07 24.58 -28.63
C CYS A 114 19.56 24.25 -28.67
N LYS A 115 19.94 23.38 -29.60
CA LYS A 115 21.34 23.11 -29.92
C LYS A 115 21.51 23.13 -31.41
N ARG A 116 22.48 23.93 -31.87
CA ARG A 116 22.86 23.99 -33.27
C ARG A 116 23.35 22.63 -33.75
N GLU A 117 24.28 22.04 -32.99
CA GLU A 117 24.90 20.75 -33.28
C GLU A 117 25.08 19.96 -31.97
N VAL A 118 25.05 18.63 -32.08
CA VAL A 118 25.39 17.72 -30.98
C VAL A 118 26.42 16.73 -31.49
N ASP A 119 27.57 16.69 -30.83
CA ASP A 119 28.51 15.59 -31.00
C ASP A 119 27.93 14.34 -30.30
N VAL A 120 27.43 13.40 -31.10
CA VAL A 120 26.83 12.14 -30.60
C VAL A 120 27.81 11.29 -29.80
N ARG A 121 29.12 11.57 -29.85
CA ARG A 121 30.16 10.92 -29.03
C ARG A 121 30.27 11.53 -27.63
N LYS A 122 29.73 12.75 -27.45
CA LYS A 122 29.74 13.50 -26.18
C LYS A 122 28.30 13.82 -25.77
N LEU A 123 27.61 12.82 -25.25
CA LEU A 123 26.19 12.95 -24.86
C LEU A 123 25.97 13.70 -23.55
N ALA A 124 27.03 14.06 -22.81
CA ALA A 124 26.92 14.74 -21.52
C ALA A 124 26.03 16.01 -21.54
N PRO A 125 26.10 16.91 -22.56
CA PRO A 125 25.20 18.05 -22.65
C PRO A 125 23.72 17.65 -22.82
N VAL A 126 23.44 16.57 -23.55
CA VAL A 126 22.08 16.04 -23.73
C VAL A 126 21.59 15.40 -22.43
N VAL A 127 22.42 14.60 -21.76
CA VAL A 127 22.10 14.01 -20.43
C VAL A 127 21.81 15.10 -19.41
N ARG A 128 22.59 16.18 -19.41
CA ARG A 128 22.42 17.34 -18.53
C ARG A 128 21.09 18.07 -18.77
N ALA A 129 20.72 18.26 -20.03
CA ALA A 129 19.43 18.84 -20.40
C ALA A 129 18.26 17.94 -20.01
N ILE A 130 18.37 16.63 -20.24
CA ILE A 130 17.38 15.63 -19.81
C ILE A 130 17.18 15.69 -18.29
N ALA A 131 18.26 15.73 -17.51
CA ALA A 131 18.18 15.85 -16.05
C ALA A 131 17.42 17.12 -15.61
N GLY A 132 17.79 18.27 -16.20
CA GLY A 132 17.17 19.56 -15.88
C GLY A 132 15.67 19.59 -16.19
N MET A 133 15.28 19.13 -17.37
CA MET A 133 13.88 19.09 -17.81
C MET A 133 13.06 18.10 -16.99
N ALA A 134 13.60 16.90 -16.73
CA ALA A 134 12.92 15.86 -15.97
C ALA A 134 12.61 16.29 -14.53
N ASN A 135 13.50 17.06 -13.89
CA ASN A 135 13.25 17.62 -12.56
C ASN A 135 12.25 18.80 -12.57
N ASN A 136 12.11 19.50 -13.70
CA ASN A 136 11.13 20.57 -13.90
C ASN A 136 9.85 20.05 -14.60
N LYS A 137 9.35 20.70 -15.66
CA LYS A 137 8.06 20.38 -16.29
C LYS A 137 8.14 19.32 -17.41
N GLY A 138 9.32 18.74 -17.64
CA GLY A 138 9.65 18.09 -18.90
C GLY A 138 10.04 19.14 -19.95
N GLY A 139 10.09 18.74 -21.22
CA GLY A 139 10.42 19.65 -22.30
C GLY A 139 10.90 18.97 -23.58
N MET A 140 11.46 19.78 -24.48
CA MET A 140 12.01 19.36 -25.76
C MET A 140 13.43 19.92 -25.93
N ILE A 141 14.36 19.04 -26.29
CA ILE A 141 15.69 19.42 -26.74
C ILE A 141 15.66 19.37 -28.27
N LEU A 142 15.84 20.52 -28.92
CA LEU A 142 15.78 20.69 -30.37
C LEU A 142 17.20 20.79 -30.95
N LEU A 143 17.50 19.93 -31.91
CA LEU A 143 18.81 19.81 -32.55
C LEU A 143 18.76 20.27 -34.00
N GLY A 144 19.74 21.07 -34.43
CA GLY A 144 19.68 21.77 -35.72
C GLY A 144 18.97 23.12 -35.64
N VAL A 145 18.91 23.72 -34.44
CA VAL A 145 18.32 25.03 -34.18
C VAL A 145 19.35 25.91 -33.48
N GLU A 146 19.57 27.12 -33.99
CA GLU A 146 20.50 28.06 -33.38
C GLU A 146 19.93 28.63 -32.07
N ASP A 147 20.66 28.42 -30.97
CA ASP A 147 20.32 28.79 -29.58
C ASP A 147 19.70 30.20 -29.45
N LYS A 148 20.43 31.25 -29.84
CA LYS A 148 19.99 32.65 -29.64
C LYS A 148 18.93 33.14 -30.62
N SER A 149 19.00 32.72 -31.88
CA SER A 149 18.13 33.26 -32.94
C SER A 149 16.86 32.43 -33.13
N GLY A 150 16.82 31.22 -32.56
CA GLY A 150 15.79 30.21 -32.77
C GLY A 150 15.71 29.72 -34.21
N LYS A 151 16.68 30.05 -35.06
CA LYS A 151 16.64 29.76 -36.50
C LYS A 151 16.93 28.29 -36.76
N VAL A 152 16.10 27.66 -37.59
CA VAL A 152 16.32 26.30 -38.08
C VAL A 152 17.50 26.33 -39.06
N VAL A 153 18.55 25.59 -38.74
CA VAL A 153 19.72 25.38 -39.60
C VAL A 153 19.82 23.94 -40.10
N GLY A 154 19.06 23.02 -39.49
CA GLY A 154 19.07 21.60 -39.79
C GLY A 154 20.22 20.85 -39.12
N LEU A 155 20.08 19.53 -39.03
CA LEU A 155 21.16 18.63 -38.61
C LEU A 155 22.30 18.66 -39.63
N ALA A 156 23.54 18.79 -39.17
CA ALA A 156 24.72 18.84 -40.03
C ALA A 156 24.98 17.52 -40.77
N ASN A 157 24.56 16.39 -40.19
CA ASN A 157 24.70 15.04 -40.75
C ASN A 157 23.59 14.12 -40.19
N ASP A 158 23.63 12.84 -40.56
CA ASP A 158 22.64 11.84 -40.12
C ASP A 158 23.03 11.09 -38.84
N ASP A 159 24.07 11.53 -38.13
CA ASP A 159 24.58 10.85 -36.92
C ASP A 159 23.52 10.77 -35.82
N PHE A 160 22.75 11.85 -35.60
CA PHE A 160 21.68 11.85 -34.59
C PHE A 160 20.50 10.96 -35.00
N SER A 161 20.14 10.97 -36.28
CA SER A 161 19.09 10.08 -36.82
C SER A 161 19.46 8.62 -36.59
N LYS A 162 20.74 8.27 -36.82
CA LYS A 162 21.29 6.92 -36.60
C LYS A 162 21.63 6.59 -35.14
N LEU A 163 21.70 7.59 -34.25
CA LEU A 163 21.95 7.35 -32.83
C LEU A 163 20.79 6.53 -32.25
N ASP A 164 21.07 5.30 -31.85
CA ASP A 164 20.09 4.41 -31.24
C ASP A 164 19.58 4.98 -29.90
N LEU A 165 18.26 4.96 -29.69
CA LEU A 165 17.63 5.36 -28.44
C LEU A 165 18.20 4.56 -27.26
N VAL A 166 18.50 3.27 -27.44
CA VAL A 166 19.09 2.42 -26.41
C VAL A 166 20.44 2.97 -25.94
N LYS A 167 21.29 3.44 -26.86
CA LYS A 167 22.60 4.03 -26.51
C LYS A 167 22.43 5.32 -25.71
N LEU A 168 21.48 6.17 -26.10
CA LEU A 168 21.17 7.38 -25.35
C LEU A 168 20.61 7.04 -23.96
N THR A 169 19.71 6.07 -23.84
CA THR A 169 19.20 5.58 -22.56
C THR A 169 20.31 5.01 -21.68
N LEU A 170 21.26 4.26 -22.22
CA LEU A 170 22.42 3.77 -21.47
C LEU A 170 23.30 4.91 -20.96
N ALA A 171 23.55 5.94 -21.78
CA ALA A 171 24.30 7.13 -21.35
C ALA A 171 23.57 7.89 -20.22
N VAL A 172 22.25 8.00 -20.30
CA VAL A 172 21.43 8.61 -19.24
C VAL A 172 21.47 7.77 -17.95
N LYS A 173 21.24 6.46 -18.05
CA LYS A 173 21.32 5.50 -16.92
C LYS A 173 22.69 5.51 -16.23
N ALA A 174 23.75 5.71 -17.01
CA ALA A 174 25.10 5.74 -16.48
C ALA A 174 25.33 6.87 -15.47
N HIS A 175 24.55 7.96 -15.52
CA HIS A 175 24.74 9.14 -14.69
C HIS A 175 23.56 9.50 -13.80
N LEU A 176 22.31 9.17 -14.19
CA LEU A 176 21.09 9.67 -13.52
C LEU A 176 20.26 8.58 -12.84
N GLN A 177 19.75 8.89 -11.65
CA GLN A 177 18.85 8.02 -10.89
C GLN A 177 17.73 8.85 -10.19
N PRO A 178 16.44 8.47 -10.32
CA PRO A 178 15.91 7.47 -11.27
C PRO A 178 16.15 7.87 -12.73
N THR A 179 16.04 6.91 -13.65
CA THR A 179 16.23 7.17 -15.08
C THR A 179 15.02 7.91 -15.66
N PRO A 180 15.20 9.12 -16.23
CA PRO A 180 14.10 9.85 -16.87
C PRO A 180 13.53 9.12 -18.09
N SER A 181 12.22 9.28 -18.31
CA SER A 181 11.55 8.86 -19.54
C SER A 181 11.73 9.93 -20.62
N PHE A 182 12.13 9.51 -21.81
CA PHE A 182 12.25 10.40 -22.97
C PHE A 182 12.10 9.62 -24.27
N ARG A 183 11.68 10.34 -25.31
CA ARG A 183 11.61 9.85 -26.69
C ARG A 183 12.51 10.71 -27.57
N LYS A 184 12.92 10.18 -28.71
CA LYS A 184 13.66 10.93 -29.73
C LYS A 184 12.97 10.76 -31.08
N GLY A 185 13.14 11.74 -31.95
CA GLY A 185 12.72 11.66 -33.34
C GLY A 185 13.42 12.71 -34.18
N VAL A 186 13.04 12.75 -35.45
CA VAL A 186 13.51 13.74 -36.40
C VAL A 186 12.31 14.19 -37.22
N VAL A 187 12.13 15.49 -37.37
CA VAL A 187 11.04 16.08 -38.13
C VAL A 187 11.59 17.02 -39.18
N GLU A 188 10.92 17.09 -40.33
CA GLU A 188 11.26 18.03 -41.39
C GLU A 188 10.56 19.38 -41.16
N VAL A 189 11.34 20.45 -41.03
CA VAL A 189 10.85 21.83 -40.88
C VAL A 189 11.44 22.67 -41.98
N GLY A 190 10.62 23.10 -42.94
CA GLY A 190 11.08 23.94 -44.04
C GLY A 190 12.13 23.28 -44.95
N GLY A 191 12.04 21.96 -45.16
CA GLY A 191 13.01 21.20 -45.93
C GLY A 191 14.31 20.85 -45.18
N LEU A 192 14.42 21.23 -43.90
CA LEU A 192 15.57 20.92 -43.05
C LEU A 192 15.19 19.90 -41.98
N GLN A 193 16.05 18.92 -41.74
CA GLN A 193 15.87 17.90 -40.71
C GLN A 193 16.20 18.49 -39.33
N VAL A 194 15.24 18.45 -38.39
CA VAL A 194 15.42 18.87 -36.99
C VAL A 194 15.29 17.65 -36.11
N GLY A 195 16.34 17.34 -35.36
CA GLY A 195 16.30 16.28 -34.36
C GLY A 195 15.63 16.77 -33.08
N TYR A 196 14.93 15.91 -32.37
CA TYR A 196 14.37 16.26 -31.07
C TYR A 196 14.53 15.15 -30.03
N VAL A 197 14.59 15.54 -28.76
CA VAL A 197 14.42 14.66 -27.60
C VAL A 197 13.29 15.23 -26.74
N CYS A 198 12.17 14.50 -26.64
CA CYS A 198 11.04 14.84 -25.79
C CYS A 198 11.25 14.22 -24.41
N VAL A 199 11.43 15.06 -23.39
CA VAL A 199 11.68 14.64 -22.01
C VAL A 199 10.40 14.79 -21.20
N GLU A 200 9.99 13.72 -20.54
CA GLU A 200 8.83 13.76 -19.65
C GLU A 200 9.24 14.27 -18.27
N PRO A 201 8.35 15.00 -17.56
CA PRO A 201 8.59 15.28 -16.15
C PRO A 201 8.69 13.95 -15.39
N ALA A 202 9.75 13.79 -14.59
CA ALA A 202 9.95 12.57 -13.83
C ALA A 202 8.79 12.35 -12.86
N SER A 203 8.27 11.12 -12.83
CA SER A 203 7.21 10.72 -11.89
C SER A 203 7.72 10.75 -10.45
N ASP A 204 8.92 10.21 -10.22
CA ASP A 204 9.64 10.24 -8.96
C ASP A 204 10.82 11.23 -9.01
N LYS A 205 10.61 12.41 -8.41
CA LYS A 205 11.61 13.48 -8.32
C LYS A 205 12.21 13.49 -6.91
N PRO A 206 13.48 13.90 -6.74
CA PRO A 206 14.39 14.39 -7.78
C PRO A 206 15.13 13.27 -8.51
N VAL A 207 15.42 13.52 -9.80
CA VAL A 207 16.46 12.85 -10.57
C VAL A 207 17.80 13.42 -10.14
N VAL A 208 18.67 12.57 -9.61
CA VAL A 208 19.97 12.91 -9.05
C VAL A 208 21.08 12.34 -9.93
N VAL A 209 22.18 13.09 -10.07
CA VAL A 209 23.42 12.55 -10.64
C VAL A 209 24.07 11.62 -9.61
N HIS A 210 24.16 10.32 -9.89
CA HIS A 210 24.79 9.32 -8.99
C HIS A 210 26.21 8.93 -9.41
N ARG A 211 26.60 9.29 -10.63
CA ARG A 211 27.94 9.07 -11.14
C ARG A 211 28.41 10.33 -11.86
N PRO A 212 29.55 10.91 -11.46
CA PRO A 212 30.02 12.15 -12.05
C PRO A 212 30.42 11.97 -13.52
N GLY A 213 30.40 13.07 -14.26
CA GLY A 213 30.76 13.15 -15.68
C GLY A 213 31.06 14.59 -16.09
N ASP A 214 31.20 14.84 -17.40
CA ASP A 214 31.42 16.19 -17.91
C ASP A 214 30.24 17.12 -17.57
N ARG A 215 30.46 18.09 -16.68
CA ARG A 215 29.43 19.00 -16.12
C ARG A 215 28.24 18.30 -15.46
N LEU A 216 28.47 17.10 -14.94
CA LEU A 216 27.54 16.30 -14.15
C LEU A 216 28.23 15.99 -12.82
N ASP A 217 28.04 16.85 -11.81
CA ASP A 217 28.68 16.67 -10.51
C ASP A 217 27.91 15.63 -9.67
N ASP A 218 28.64 14.82 -8.89
CA ASP A 218 28.02 13.80 -8.04
C ASP A 218 27.08 14.42 -6.99
N GLY A 219 25.90 13.81 -6.82
CA GLY A 219 24.83 14.31 -5.96
C GLY A 219 24.09 15.53 -6.49
N ALA A 220 24.46 16.08 -7.66
CA ALA A 220 23.80 17.25 -8.21
C ALA A 220 22.35 16.93 -8.64
N ILE A 221 21.43 17.83 -8.28
CA ILE A 221 20.08 17.88 -8.84
C ILE A 221 20.08 19.03 -9.84
N LEU A 222 19.94 18.68 -11.12
CA LEU A 222 19.89 19.67 -12.19
C LEU A 222 18.45 20.09 -12.44
N PHE A 223 18.25 21.36 -12.75
CA PHE A 223 16.94 21.96 -13.03
C PHE A 223 17.05 22.84 -14.28
N ARG A 224 16.05 22.75 -15.17
CA ARG A 224 15.99 23.59 -16.36
C ARG A 224 15.40 24.95 -16.01
N TYR A 225 16.23 25.98 -16.12
CA TYR A 225 15.84 27.38 -16.16
C TYR A 225 15.79 27.87 -17.61
N PRO A 226 15.18 29.03 -17.91
CA PRO A 226 15.33 29.64 -19.23
C PRO A 226 16.82 29.74 -19.61
N ALA A 227 17.16 29.34 -20.84
CA ALA A 227 18.51 29.33 -21.41
C ALA A 227 19.50 28.28 -20.84
N GLU A 228 19.44 27.86 -19.58
CA GLU A 228 20.34 26.79 -19.10
C GLU A 228 19.72 25.75 -18.15
N SER A 229 20.20 24.50 -18.25
CA SER A 229 20.09 23.54 -17.15
C SER A 229 21.20 23.85 -16.15
N ALA A 230 20.92 23.95 -14.86
CA ALA A 230 21.91 24.27 -13.82
C ALA A 230 21.57 23.56 -12.50
N PRO A 231 22.49 23.52 -11.50
CA PRO A 231 22.13 23.05 -10.17
C PRO A 231 20.88 23.76 -9.64
N ILE A 232 19.95 22.98 -9.10
CA ILE A 232 18.67 23.48 -8.59
C ILE A 232 18.90 24.50 -7.47
N LYS A 233 18.16 25.61 -7.53
CA LYS A 233 18.20 26.63 -6.48
C LYS A 233 17.35 26.19 -5.29
N PHE A 234 17.70 26.71 -4.12
CA PHE A 234 17.04 26.34 -2.86
C PHE A 234 15.50 26.43 -2.90
N GLY A 235 14.94 27.50 -3.46
CA GLY A 235 13.48 27.68 -3.52
C GLY A 235 12.78 26.62 -4.38
N ASP A 236 13.37 26.27 -5.52
CA ASP A 236 12.85 25.23 -6.42
C ASP A 236 13.02 23.84 -5.80
N LEU A 237 14.15 23.59 -5.13
CA LEU A 237 14.39 22.34 -4.41
C LEU A 237 13.37 22.16 -3.29
N ARG A 238 13.12 23.20 -2.50
CA ARG A 238 12.12 23.16 -1.44
C ARG A 238 10.74 22.85 -2.00
N SER A 239 10.34 23.56 -3.06
CA SER A 239 9.06 23.35 -3.73
C SER A 239 8.93 21.95 -4.32
N LEU A 240 9.99 21.41 -4.89
CA LEU A 240 10.04 20.05 -5.44
C LEU A 240 9.86 19.00 -4.33
N LEU A 241 10.54 19.17 -3.19
CA LEU A 241 10.43 18.26 -2.05
C LEU A 241 9.04 18.35 -1.39
N ASP A 242 8.51 19.56 -1.21
CA ASP A 242 7.16 19.77 -0.66
C ASP A 242 6.09 19.13 -1.57
N ALA A 243 6.21 19.29 -2.90
CA ALA A 243 5.32 18.64 -3.86
C ALA A 243 5.43 17.11 -3.85
N ARG A 244 6.64 16.56 -3.63
CA ARG A 244 6.84 15.11 -3.46
C ARG A 244 6.16 14.60 -2.20
N ASP A 245 6.36 15.28 -1.09
CA ASP A 245 5.78 14.88 0.20
C ASP A 245 4.25 15.03 0.17
N ALA A 246 3.73 16.09 -0.43
CA ALA A 246 2.29 16.28 -0.66
C ALA A 246 1.68 15.18 -1.54
N ARG A 247 2.36 14.74 -2.62
CA ARG A 247 1.89 13.61 -3.43
C ARG A 247 1.85 12.30 -2.65
N ARG A 248 2.88 12.03 -1.83
CA ARG A 248 2.94 10.83 -0.98
C ARG A 248 1.86 10.83 0.09
N LEU A 249 1.61 11.97 0.73
CA LEU A 249 0.55 12.14 1.70
C LEU A 249 -0.84 12.08 1.05
N GLY A 250 -1.02 12.67 -0.13
CA GLY A 250 -2.26 12.62 -0.90
C GLY A 250 -2.70 11.19 -1.22
N ALA A 251 -1.77 10.34 -1.64
CA ALA A 251 -2.05 8.92 -1.87
C ALA A 251 -2.60 8.21 -0.62
N LEU A 252 -2.07 8.53 0.57
CA LEU A 252 -2.59 8.00 1.84
C LEU A 252 -3.97 8.55 2.17
N VAL A 253 -4.23 9.83 1.92
CA VAL A 253 -5.54 10.47 2.11
C VAL A 253 -6.59 9.83 1.21
N ASP A 254 -6.27 9.56 -0.07
CA ASP A 254 -7.19 8.94 -1.01
C ASP A 254 -7.53 7.49 -0.61
N VAL A 255 -6.54 6.72 -0.17
CA VAL A 255 -6.76 5.38 0.40
C VAL A 255 -7.63 5.46 1.65
N THR A 256 -7.35 6.40 2.55
CA THR A 256 -8.12 6.60 3.78
C THR A 256 -9.57 7.01 3.47
N ARG A 257 -9.79 7.88 2.49
CA ARG A 257 -11.13 8.28 2.04
C ARG A 257 -11.89 7.09 1.45
N LYS A 258 -11.23 6.29 0.60
CA LYS A 258 -11.84 5.06 0.05
C LYS A 258 -12.23 4.08 1.17
N ILE A 259 -11.38 3.90 2.18
CA ILE A 259 -11.69 3.07 3.36
C ILE A 259 -12.86 3.67 4.15
N ALA A 260 -12.91 4.99 4.33
CA ALA A 260 -14.00 5.66 5.03
C ALA A 260 -15.35 5.53 4.27
N ASP A 261 -15.34 5.65 2.94
CA ASP A 261 -16.53 5.52 2.09
C ASP A 261 -17.06 4.08 2.05
N ILE A 262 -16.16 3.09 2.03
CA ILE A 262 -16.50 1.65 2.06
C ILE A 262 -16.90 1.19 3.48
N GLY A 263 -16.32 1.83 4.50
CA GLY A 263 -16.39 1.43 5.90
C GLY A 263 -15.28 0.44 6.27
N VAL A 264 -14.67 0.61 7.44
CA VAL A 264 -13.56 -0.23 7.93
C VAL A 264 -13.92 -1.71 7.92
N ASP A 265 -15.16 -2.05 8.28
CA ASP A 265 -15.68 -3.42 8.33
C ASP A 265 -15.81 -4.10 6.96
N ASN A 266 -15.88 -3.32 5.88
CA ASN A 266 -16.03 -3.82 4.50
C ASN A 266 -14.75 -3.63 3.66
N SER A 267 -13.66 -3.20 4.30
CA SER A 267 -12.38 -2.93 3.64
C SER A 267 -11.30 -3.87 4.16
N ALA A 268 -10.36 -4.23 3.28
CA ALA A 268 -9.28 -5.13 3.58
C ALA A 268 -7.94 -4.58 3.06
N ILE A 269 -6.88 -4.70 3.83
CA ILE A 269 -5.52 -4.34 3.46
C ILE A 269 -4.75 -5.63 3.16
N LEU A 270 -4.39 -5.85 1.90
CA LEU A 270 -3.57 -6.98 1.48
C LEU A 270 -2.10 -6.55 1.38
N ASN A 271 -1.24 -7.16 2.18
CA ASN A 271 0.19 -7.17 1.93
C ASN A 271 0.49 -8.18 0.81
N VAL A 272 0.76 -7.65 -0.37
CA VAL A 272 1.07 -8.44 -1.56
C VAL A 272 2.43 -9.16 -1.49
N ALA A 273 3.30 -8.79 -0.54
CA ALA A 273 4.62 -9.42 -0.41
C ALA A 273 4.59 -10.76 0.33
N ASP A 274 3.67 -10.92 1.28
CA ASP A 274 3.56 -12.11 2.13
C ASP A 274 2.13 -12.69 2.22
N GLY A 275 1.18 -12.07 1.51
CA GLY A 275 -0.21 -12.50 1.46
C GLY A 275 -1.03 -12.22 2.71
N ALA A 276 -0.51 -11.44 3.65
CA ALA A 276 -1.25 -11.05 4.85
C ALA A 276 -2.39 -10.10 4.48
N LEU A 277 -3.62 -10.50 4.75
CA LEU A 277 -4.83 -9.74 4.52
C LEU A 277 -5.39 -9.27 5.86
N ASP A 278 -5.31 -7.99 6.17
CA ASP A 278 -6.00 -7.42 7.32
C ASP A 278 -7.42 -7.01 6.91
N VAL A 279 -8.44 -7.63 7.50
CA VAL A 279 -9.85 -7.23 7.32
C VAL A 279 -10.37 -6.65 8.62
N ALA A 280 -10.61 -5.34 8.63
CA ALA A 280 -11.15 -4.64 9.80
C ALA A 280 -10.34 -4.86 11.10
N GLY A 281 -9.01 -4.91 11.02
CA GLY A 281 -8.11 -5.15 12.15
C GLY A 281 -7.91 -6.63 12.48
N ARG A 282 -8.36 -7.55 11.61
CA ARG A 282 -8.20 -8.99 11.78
C ARG A 282 -7.25 -9.54 10.72
N PRO A 283 -6.06 -10.03 11.11
CA PRO A 283 -5.15 -10.66 10.18
C PRO A 283 -5.76 -11.98 9.68
N MET A 284 -5.85 -12.10 8.36
CA MET A 284 -6.18 -13.29 7.59
C MET A 284 -5.04 -13.55 6.60
N GLN A 285 -4.92 -14.75 6.06
CA GLN A 285 -3.89 -15.04 5.06
C GLN A 285 -4.54 -15.68 3.83
N ILE A 286 -4.28 -15.09 2.67
CA ILE A 286 -4.71 -15.65 1.39
C ILE A 286 -3.62 -16.62 0.94
N ASP A 287 -4.01 -17.79 0.42
CA ASP A 287 -3.08 -18.72 -0.21
C ASP A 287 -2.27 -18.01 -1.31
N GLN A 288 -0.95 -18.21 -1.32
CA GLN A 288 -0.07 -17.62 -2.32
C GLN A 288 -0.47 -18.03 -3.74
N ALA A 289 -0.99 -19.24 -3.93
CA ALA A 289 -1.50 -19.69 -5.24
C ALA A 289 -2.72 -18.89 -5.73
N LEU A 290 -3.50 -18.30 -4.81
CA LEU A 290 -4.59 -17.38 -5.12
C LEU A 290 -4.05 -15.96 -5.37
N ILE A 291 -3.03 -15.53 -4.64
CA ILE A 291 -2.37 -14.23 -4.84
C ILE A 291 -1.66 -14.18 -6.19
N ASP A 292 -1.01 -15.26 -6.61
CA ASP A 292 -0.33 -15.37 -7.90
C ASP A 292 -1.33 -15.33 -9.08
N GLN A 293 -2.61 -15.62 -8.83
CA GLN A 293 -3.72 -15.44 -9.78
C GLN A 293 -4.26 -14.00 -9.79
N ILE A 294 -3.89 -13.16 -8.81
CA ILE A 294 -4.25 -11.74 -8.78
C ILE A 294 -3.26 -10.97 -9.65
N SER A 295 -3.64 -10.70 -10.89
CA SER A 295 -2.87 -9.82 -11.77
C SER A 295 -3.07 -8.35 -11.37
N PHE A 296 -2.09 -7.76 -10.69
CA PHE A 296 -2.07 -6.32 -10.43
C PHE A 296 -1.50 -5.57 -11.63
N ILE A 297 -2.33 -4.76 -12.29
CA ILE A 297 -1.84 -3.73 -13.20
C ILE A 297 -1.48 -2.52 -12.32
N LYS A 298 -0.18 -2.24 -12.17
CA LYS A 298 0.28 -1.01 -11.51
C LYS A 298 -0.20 0.19 -12.35
N GLU A 299 -0.91 1.12 -11.73
CA GLU A 299 -1.22 2.41 -12.37
C GLU A 299 0.10 3.03 -12.88
N GLY A 300 0.17 3.25 -14.21
CA GLY A 300 1.33 3.88 -14.87
C GLY A 300 2.16 2.96 -15.78
N GLN A 301 1.88 1.66 -15.84
CA GLN A 301 2.43 0.75 -16.85
C GLN A 301 1.30 0.25 -17.76
N PHE A 302 0.90 1.09 -18.72
CA PHE A 302 -0.13 0.76 -19.70
C PHE A 302 0.53 0.26 -20.98
N ASP A 303 0.74 -1.05 -21.10
CA ASP A 303 0.78 -1.73 -22.40
C ASP A 303 -0.61 -2.38 -22.59
N GLU A 304 -1.64 -1.56 -22.79
CA GLU A 304 -2.99 -2.06 -23.04
C GLU A 304 -3.09 -2.62 -24.47
N VAL A 305 -3.02 -3.94 -24.58
CA VAL A 305 -3.58 -4.63 -25.75
C VAL A 305 -5.10 -4.66 -25.57
N ILE A 306 -5.80 -3.97 -26.47
CA ILE A 306 -7.27 -3.89 -26.52
C ILE A 306 -7.87 -5.30 -26.45
N GLY A 307 -8.61 -5.60 -25.37
CA GLY A 307 -9.33 -6.86 -25.17
C GLY A 307 -8.95 -7.67 -23.92
N ALA A 308 -7.98 -7.23 -23.11
CA ALA A 308 -7.65 -7.91 -21.86
C ALA A 308 -8.76 -7.69 -20.79
N PRO A 309 -9.23 -8.75 -20.11
CA PRO A 309 -10.41 -8.71 -19.24
C PRO A 309 -10.16 -7.86 -18.00
N THR A 310 -11.03 -6.87 -17.78
CA THR A 310 -11.10 -6.11 -16.53
C THR A 310 -11.61 -7.04 -15.42
N LEU A 311 -10.80 -7.19 -14.37
CA LEU A 311 -10.88 -8.17 -13.27
C LEU A 311 -12.29 -8.53 -12.78
N LYS A 312 -12.58 -9.83 -12.75
CA LYS A 312 -13.66 -10.43 -11.94
C LYS A 312 -13.10 -11.64 -11.18
N LEU A 313 -12.80 -11.47 -9.90
CA LEU A 313 -12.44 -12.57 -9.00
C LEU A 313 -13.72 -13.08 -8.33
N MET A 314 -14.12 -14.33 -8.61
CA MET A 314 -15.07 -15.08 -7.77
C MET A 314 -14.34 -16.35 -7.33
N GLY A 315 -13.87 -16.37 -6.09
CA GLY A 315 -13.32 -17.57 -5.45
C GLY A 315 -14.20 -17.95 -4.26
N GLU A 316 -14.52 -19.23 -4.12
CA GLU A 316 -15.05 -19.76 -2.86
C GLU A 316 -13.91 -19.84 -1.85
N ILE A 317 -14.05 -19.16 -0.72
CA ILE A 317 -13.15 -19.32 0.42
C ILE A 317 -13.54 -20.62 1.11
N THR A 318 -12.91 -21.72 0.73
CA THR A 318 -12.90 -22.92 1.57
C THR A 318 -11.98 -22.67 2.76
N THR A 319 -12.50 -22.77 3.97
CA THR A 319 -11.69 -22.85 5.19
C THR A 319 -10.81 -24.10 5.08
N ALA A 320 -9.59 -23.93 4.56
CA ALA A 320 -8.64 -25.02 4.45
C ALA A 320 -8.31 -25.49 5.86
N GLY A 321 -8.73 -26.72 6.15
CA GLY A 321 -8.42 -27.42 7.39
C GLY A 321 -6.90 -27.50 7.59
N GLY A 322 -6.52 -27.46 8.86
CA GLY A 322 -5.14 -27.42 9.33
C GLY A 322 -4.16 -28.28 8.55
N GLU A 323 -3.40 -27.66 7.66
CA GLU A 323 -2.05 -28.09 7.35
C GLU A 323 -1.09 -26.99 7.78
N LYS A 324 -0.25 -27.35 8.76
CA LYS A 324 0.84 -26.52 9.28
C LYS A 324 1.82 -26.23 8.14
N LEU A 325 2.03 -24.96 7.83
CA LEU A 325 3.11 -24.53 6.94
C LEU A 325 3.92 -23.38 7.55
N PRO A 326 5.23 -23.32 7.24
CA PRO A 326 6.25 -22.81 8.14
C PRO A 326 6.44 -21.30 8.02
N GLY A 327 5.96 -20.56 9.02
CA GLY A 327 6.41 -19.20 9.27
C GLY A 327 7.90 -19.19 9.63
N GLY A 328 8.65 -18.20 9.16
CA GLY A 328 10.02 -17.97 9.63
C GLY A 328 10.02 -17.91 11.15
N ARG A 329 10.69 -18.87 11.80
CA ARG A 329 10.70 -19.03 13.26
C ARG A 329 11.26 -17.78 13.92
N ARG A 330 10.39 -16.87 14.38
CA ARG A 330 10.81 -15.82 15.31
C ARG A 330 11.24 -16.49 16.61
N LEU A 331 12.42 -16.15 17.11
CA LEU A 331 12.89 -16.66 18.40
C LEU A 331 11.98 -16.11 19.50
N ILE A 332 11.24 -16.99 20.17
CA ILE A 332 10.47 -16.65 21.37
C ILE A 332 11.44 -16.62 22.55
N THR A 333 11.36 -15.59 23.39
CA THR A 333 12.12 -15.44 24.63
C THR A 333 11.19 -15.36 25.85
N ASP A 334 11.76 -15.46 27.06
CA ASP A 334 10.98 -15.27 28.30
C ASP A 334 10.26 -13.91 28.33
N ASP A 335 10.93 -12.86 27.83
CA ASP A 335 10.42 -11.49 27.84
C ASP A 335 9.26 -11.33 26.84
N ASP A 336 9.35 -11.97 25.66
CA ASP A 336 8.25 -12.00 24.68
C ASP A 336 7.00 -12.67 25.28
N VAL A 337 7.16 -13.80 25.97
CA VAL A 337 6.01 -14.50 26.59
C VAL A 337 5.36 -13.63 27.67
N LEU A 338 6.16 -12.93 28.48
CA LEU A 338 5.66 -12.06 29.55
C LEU A 338 4.98 -10.80 28.99
N ARG A 339 5.63 -10.08 28.06
CA ARG A 339 5.11 -8.83 27.50
C ARG A 339 3.89 -9.06 26.64
N ASN A 340 3.90 -10.05 25.76
CA ASN A 340 2.74 -10.34 24.90
C ASN A 340 1.51 -10.75 25.72
N PHE A 341 1.72 -11.38 26.88
CA PHE A 341 0.65 -11.61 27.85
C PHE A 341 0.17 -10.31 28.50
N LEU A 342 1.07 -9.47 29.02
CA LEU A 342 0.70 -8.22 29.70
C LEU A 342 0.00 -7.23 28.75
N ASP A 343 0.50 -7.12 27.52
CA ASP A 343 -0.01 -6.22 26.48
C ASP A 343 -1.23 -6.82 25.74
N GLN A 344 -1.61 -8.06 26.06
CA GLN A 344 -2.73 -8.77 25.45
C GLN A 344 -2.61 -8.83 23.92
N GLU A 345 -1.40 -9.09 23.42
CA GLU A 345 -1.09 -9.18 22.00
C GLU A 345 -1.66 -10.47 21.38
N SER A 346 -2.27 -10.38 20.20
CA SER A 346 -2.71 -11.55 19.41
C SER A 346 -1.52 -12.13 18.65
N VAL A 347 -1.09 -13.35 18.97
CA VAL A 347 0.13 -13.95 18.39
C VAL A 347 -0.19 -14.96 17.29
N LEU A 348 0.70 -15.06 16.28
CA LEU A 348 0.51 -15.89 15.09
C LEU A 348 0.48 -17.41 15.40
N GLU A 349 1.38 -17.88 16.26
CA GLU A 349 1.49 -19.29 16.66
C GLU A 349 1.41 -19.42 18.19
N PRO A 350 0.21 -19.33 18.81
CA PRO A 350 0.09 -19.31 20.27
C PRO A 350 0.61 -20.59 20.93
N PHE A 351 0.49 -21.75 20.26
CA PHE A 351 1.03 -23.00 20.79
C PHE A 351 2.57 -22.98 20.90
N GLU A 352 3.28 -22.22 20.08
CA GLU A 352 4.74 -22.10 20.15
C GLU A 352 5.18 -21.39 21.43
N TYR A 353 4.38 -20.46 21.97
CA TYR A 353 4.61 -19.83 23.28
C TYR A 353 4.44 -20.86 24.42
N ILE A 354 3.43 -21.73 24.32
CA ILE A 354 3.21 -22.83 25.27
C ILE A 354 4.34 -23.86 25.18
N ARG A 355 4.78 -24.22 23.96
CA ARG A 355 5.91 -25.12 23.71
C ARG A 355 7.22 -24.54 24.24
N PHE A 356 7.43 -23.23 24.09
CA PHE A 356 8.59 -22.52 24.64
C PHE A 356 8.65 -22.64 26.17
N ALA A 357 7.52 -22.53 26.88
CA ALA A 357 7.47 -22.71 28.33
C ALA A 357 7.94 -24.11 28.81
N VAL A 358 7.94 -25.11 27.93
CA VAL A 358 8.43 -26.47 28.22
C VAL A 358 9.88 -26.69 27.77
N ALA A 359 10.22 -26.26 26.55
CA ALA A 359 11.51 -26.60 25.94
C ALA A 359 12.53 -25.45 25.95
N GLY A 360 12.06 -24.20 25.80
CA GLY A 360 12.89 -23.03 25.54
C GLY A 360 13.43 -22.31 26.77
N THR A 361 12.83 -22.48 27.94
CA THR A 361 13.22 -21.77 29.16
C THR A 361 13.63 -22.70 30.31
N ASN A 362 14.27 -22.13 31.34
CA ASN A 362 14.48 -22.77 32.65
C ASN A 362 13.58 -22.17 33.74
N ARG A 363 12.67 -21.24 33.38
CA ARG A 363 11.74 -20.64 34.32
C ARG A 363 10.59 -21.60 34.63
N ASP A 364 10.28 -21.72 35.91
CA ASP A 364 9.13 -22.50 36.39
C ASP A 364 7.79 -21.81 36.13
N TRP A 365 7.78 -20.49 35.92
CA TRP A 365 6.57 -19.69 35.81
C TRP A 365 6.59 -18.82 34.56
N LEU A 366 5.72 -19.18 33.62
CA LEU A 366 5.35 -18.39 32.45
C LEU A 366 3.83 -18.48 32.23
N PRO A 367 3.20 -17.41 31.72
CA PRO A 367 1.84 -17.47 31.21
C PRO A 367 1.70 -18.51 30.09
N ILE A 368 0.70 -19.38 30.19
CA ILE A 368 0.38 -20.43 29.21
C ILE A 368 -1.10 -20.45 28.84
N PHE A 369 -2.00 -20.02 29.73
CA PHE A 369 -3.44 -20.13 29.55
C PHE A 369 -3.98 -19.08 28.58
N TYR A 370 -3.40 -17.89 28.54
CA TYR A 370 -3.70 -16.87 27.55
C TYR A 370 -3.42 -17.34 26.13
N PHE A 371 -2.27 -17.98 25.92
CA PHE A 371 -1.90 -18.55 24.63
C PHE A 371 -2.74 -19.80 24.30
N ALA A 372 -3.10 -20.60 25.32
CA ALA A 372 -4.04 -21.70 25.14
C ALA A 372 -5.43 -21.20 24.74
N TYR A 373 -5.89 -20.10 25.33
CA TYR A 373 -7.13 -19.41 24.98
C TYR A 373 -7.11 -18.91 23.53
N GLN A 374 -6.03 -18.28 23.08
CA GLN A 374 -5.87 -17.88 21.68
C GLN A 374 -5.85 -19.08 20.72
N ALA A 375 -5.20 -20.18 21.12
CA ALA A 375 -5.19 -21.43 20.37
C ALA A 375 -6.51 -22.23 20.49
N LYS A 376 -7.49 -21.74 21.26
CA LYS A 376 -8.77 -22.40 21.56
C LYS A 376 -8.61 -23.83 22.11
N LEU A 377 -7.58 -24.03 22.93
CA LEU A 377 -7.28 -25.33 23.54
C LEU A 377 -7.97 -25.48 24.89
N SER A 378 -8.65 -26.60 25.11
CA SER A 378 -9.05 -27.03 26.44
C SER A 378 -7.84 -27.46 27.30
N ARG A 379 -8.05 -27.60 28.61
CA ARG A 379 -7.01 -28.10 29.53
C ARG A 379 -6.47 -29.47 29.12
N SER A 380 -7.36 -30.39 28.73
CA SER A 380 -7.00 -31.74 28.32
C SER A 380 -6.24 -31.76 26.99
N GLU A 381 -6.65 -30.94 26.02
CA GLU A 381 -5.96 -30.83 24.73
C GLU A 381 -4.58 -30.21 24.89
N MET A 382 -4.47 -29.13 25.69
CA MET A 382 -3.18 -28.54 26.02
C MET A 382 -2.25 -29.55 26.69
N ALA A 383 -2.73 -30.31 27.69
CA ALA A 383 -1.94 -31.34 28.35
C ALA A 383 -1.48 -32.44 27.38
N GLY A 384 -2.36 -32.94 26.51
CA GLY A 384 -2.03 -33.95 25.51
C GLY A 384 -1.00 -33.45 24.48
N LEU A 385 -1.12 -32.20 24.04
CA LEU A 385 -0.13 -31.59 23.14
C LEU A 385 1.23 -31.42 23.84
N LEU A 386 1.22 -31.03 25.12
CA LEU A 386 2.45 -30.92 25.92
C LEU A 386 3.13 -32.28 26.11
N GLU A 387 2.37 -33.37 26.28
CA GLU A 387 2.90 -34.74 26.30
C GLU A 387 3.62 -35.12 25.01
N GLY A 388 3.19 -34.59 23.86
CA GLY A 388 3.85 -34.79 22.56
C GLY A 388 5.16 -34.00 22.37
N VAL A 389 5.47 -33.03 23.23
CA VAL A 389 6.67 -32.20 23.06
C VAL A 389 7.94 -33.00 23.37
N ALA A 390 8.80 -33.15 22.36
CA ALA A 390 10.13 -33.73 22.51
C ALA A 390 11.07 -32.73 23.23
N THR A 391 11.57 -33.11 24.40
CA THR A 391 12.49 -32.28 25.20
C THR A 391 13.27 -33.16 26.18
N THR A 392 14.51 -32.75 26.50
CA THR A 392 15.31 -33.35 27.58
C THR A 392 14.88 -32.86 28.97
N LYS A 393 14.07 -31.78 29.05
CA LYS A 393 13.61 -31.15 30.29
C LYS A 393 12.35 -31.85 30.85
N THR A 394 12.47 -33.12 31.21
CA THR A 394 11.34 -33.95 31.67
C THR A 394 10.61 -33.37 32.88
N LYS A 395 11.33 -32.84 33.87
CA LYS A 395 10.73 -32.21 35.06
C LYS A 395 9.91 -30.95 34.73
N ALA A 396 10.40 -30.10 33.82
CA ALA A 396 9.69 -28.89 33.40
C ALA A 396 8.42 -29.24 32.63
N LYS A 397 8.50 -30.25 31.75
CA LYS A 397 7.35 -30.81 31.03
C LYS A 397 6.27 -31.30 32.00
N THR A 398 6.62 -32.11 33.00
CA THR A 398 5.66 -32.58 34.01
C THR A 398 4.99 -31.43 34.76
N LYS A 399 5.77 -30.42 35.21
CA LYS A 399 5.20 -29.22 35.87
C LYS A 399 4.20 -28.48 34.98
N MET A 400 4.49 -28.29 33.69
CA MET A 400 3.58 -27.60 32.77
C MET A 400 2.31 -28.41 32.49
N ILE A 401 2.41 -29.75 32.41
CA ILE A 401 1.24 -30.63 32.31
C ILE A 401 0.40 -30.56 33.60
N ASP A 402 1.02 -30.59 34.77
CA ASP A 402 0.33 -30.47 36.06
C ASP A 402 -0.36 -29.10 36.19
N ARG A 403 0.25 -28.03 35.68
CA ARG A 403 -0.41 -26.72 35.55
C ARG A 403 -1.60 -26.78 34.60
N ALA A 404 -1.44 -27.32 33.40
CA ALA A 404 -2.51 -27.46 32.41
C ALA A 404 -3.75 -28.15 32.99
N LEU A 405 -3.53 -29.27 33.70
CA LEU A 405 -4.56 -30.06 34.36
C LEU A 405 -5.08 -29.46 35.68
N GLY A 406 -4.56 -28.31 36.11
CA GLY A 406 -4.98 -27.64 37.35
C GLY A 406 -4.47 -28.30 38.64
N LYS A 407 -3.55 -29.26 38.57
CA LYS A 407 -2.90 -29.91 39.72
C LYS A 407 -1.87 -29.00 40.40
N GLN A 408 -1.30 -28.06 39.64
CA GLN A 408 -0.37 -27.06 40.13
C GLN A 408 -0.87 -25.66 39.76
N SER A 409 -0.73 -24.71 40.69
CA SER A 409 -1.10 -23.31 40.49
C SER A 409 0.04 -22.37 40.88
N ALA A 410 0.13 -21.24 40.18
CA ALA A 410 1.01 -20.12 40.51
C ALA A 410 0.63 -19.42 41.83
N LEU A 411 -0.54 -19.72 42.40
CA LEU A 411 -1.03 -19.17 43.66
C LEU A 411 0.01 -19.29 44.77
N ALA A 412 0.35 -18.16 45.38
CA ALA A 412 1.24 -18.09 46.53
C ALA A 412 0.70 -17.08 47.53
N LYS A 413 0.58 -17.49 48.79
CA LYS A 413 0.22 -16.61 49.89
C LYS A 413 1.49 -16.16 50.60
N HIS A 414 1.71 -14.85 50.61
CA HIS A 414 2.84 -14.22 51.29
C HIS A 414 2.37 -13.54 52.57
N THR A 415 3.26 -13.44 53.56
CA THR A 415 2.99 -12.78 54.85
C THR A 415 3.58 -11.36 54.88
N GLY A 416 3.16 -10.53 55.83
CA GLY A 416 3.73 -9.19 56.02
C GLY A 416 3.24 -8.16 54.99
N THR A 417 4.14 -7.38 54.41
CA THR A 417 3.80 -6.28 53.49
C THR A 417 3.01 -6.73 52.26
N PRO A 418 3.39 -7.82 51.55
CA PRO A 418 2.58 -8.35 50.44
C PRO A 418 1.15 -8.75 50.84
N ALA A 419 0.95 -9.26 52.07
CA ALA A 419 -0.39 -9.63 52.54
C ALA A 419 -1.31 -8.40 52.69
N LYS A 420 -0.77 -7.30 53.22
CA LYS A 420 -1.48 -6.02 53.35
C LYS A 420 -1.79 -5.42 51.98
N LEU A 421 -0.84 -5.49 51.05
CA LEU A 421 -1.03 -5.02 49.68
C LEU A 421 -2.07 -5.85 48.92
N LEU A 422 -2.09 -7.18 49.11
CA LEU A 422 -3.12 -8.03 48.53
C LEU A 422 -4.51 -7.62 49.04
N ALA A 423 -4.67 -7.38 50.34
CA ALA A 423 -5.93 -6.90 50.88
C ALA A 423 -6.37 -5.56 50.25
N ALA A 424 -5.44 -4.62 50.06
CA ALA A 424 -5.70 -3.34 49.39
C ALA A 424 -6.04 -3.49 47.89
N ILE A 425 -5.41 -4.44 47.20
CA ILE A 425 -5.70 -4.78 45.80
C ILE A 425 -7.13 -5.32 45.69
N LEU A 426 -7.52 -6.25 46.57
CA LEU A 426 -8.85 -6.85 46.58
C LEU A 426 -9.96 -5.85 46.96
N SER A 427 -9.66 -4.84 47.79
CA SER A 427 -10.60 -3.76 48.10
C SER A 427 -10.61 -2.61 47.10
N GLY A 428 -9.78 -2.66 46.04
CA GLY A 428 -9.65 -1.59 45.05
C GLY A 428 -8.96 -0.31 45.55
N SER A 429 -8.35 -0.34 46.74
CA SER A 429 -7.69 0.82 47.36
C SER A 429 -6.17 0.81 47.21
N HIS A 430 -5.66 0.06 46.24
CA HIS A 430 -4.22 -0.03 45.97
C HIS A 430 -3.72 1.22 45.23
N GLN A 431 -2.44 1.52 45.40
CA GLN A 431 -1.77 2.60 44.68
C GLN A 431 -0.67 2.03 43.77
N PRO A 432 -0.27 2.75 42.71
CA PRO A 432 0.86 2.37 41.89
C PRO A 432 2.15 2.23 42.73
N PRO A 433 3.07 1.33 42.37
CA PRO A 433 4.36 1.21 43.04
C PRO A 433 5.15 2.53 42.96
N ALA A 434 5.58 3.06 44.11
CA ALA A 434 6.38 4.28 44.18
C ALA A 434 7.87 4.03 43.87
N ASP A 435 8.38 2.83 44.16
CA ASP A 435 9.77 2.44 43.96
C ASP A 435 9.90 0.94 43.64
N ALA A 436 11.13 0.49 43.38
CA ALA A 436 11.42 -0.91 43.06
C ALA A 436 11.06 -1.89 44.20
N LYS A 437 11.15 -1.46 45.46
CA LYS A 437 10.80 -2.30 46.61
C LYS A 437 9.27 -2.47 46.70
N ALA A 438 8.51 -1.41 46.46
CA ALA A 438 7.07 -1.43 46.37
C ALA A 438 6.60 -2.29 45.19
N ALA A 439 7.23 -2.14 44.01
CA ALA A 439 6.95 -2.95 42.83
C ALA A 439 7.16 -4.45 43.09
N GLY A 440 8.26 -4.83 43.74
CA GLY A 440 8.51 -6.23 44.13
C GLY A 440 7.47 -6.77 45.11
N ASN A 441 7.06 -5.97 46.11
CA ASN A 441 6.04 -6.39 47.07
C ASN A 441 4.64 -6.49 46.45
N ILE A 442 4.30 -5.62 45.50
CA ILE A 442 3.05 -5.68 44.74
C ILE A 442 3.03 -6.92 43.83
N ALA A 443 4.14 -7.21 43.13
CA ALA A 443 4.26 -8.44 42.33
C ALA A 443 4.09 -9.70 43.21
N LEU A 444 4.68 -9.74 44.41
CA LEU A 444 4.43 -10.81 45.37
C LEU A 444 2.96 -10.87 45.82
N ALA A 445 2.33 -9.72 46.07
CA ALA A 445 0.92 -9.65 46.45
C ALA A 445 -0.01 -10.22 45.36
N LEU A 446 0.25 -9.89 44.09
CA LEU A 446 -0.54 -10.36 42.94
C LEU A 446 -0.52 -11.89 42.77
N GLN A 447 0.50 -12.58 43.28
CA GLN A 447 0.53 -14.05 43.31
C GLN A 447 -0.56 -14.65 44.21
N GLY A 448 -1.17 -13.86 45.09
CA GLY A 448 -2.21 -14.28 46.02
C GLY A 448 -3.64 -13.98 45.54
N VAL A 449 -3.83 -13.41 44.34
CA VAL A 449 -5.17 -13.06 43.81
C VAL A 449 -6.05 -14.32 43.70
N PRO A 450 -7.27 -14.32 44.27
CA PRO A 450 -8.17 -15.46 44.22
C PRO A 450 -8.78 -15.62 42.82
N THR A 451 -9.25 -16.82 42.49
CA THR A 451 -9.94 -17.08 41.21
C THR A 451 -11.38 -16.54 41.25
N VAL A 452 -12.03 -16.61 42.40
CA VAL A 452 -13.38 -16.06 42.62
C VAL A 452 -13.25 -14.69 43.29
N GLY A 453 -13.95 -13.69 42.76
CA GLY A 453 -13.87 -12.31 43.26
C GLY A 453 -12.54 -11.62 42.93
N ALA A 454 -11.89 -12.01 41.82
CA ALA A 454 -10.71 -11.33 41.33
C ALA A 454 -11.05 -9.88 40.92
N PRO A 455 -10.12 -8.93 41.11
CA PRO A 455 -10.27 -7.57 40.60
C PRO A 455 -10.38 -7.53 39.06
N PRO A 456 -10.70 -6.38 38.46
CA PRO A 456 -10.73 -6.24 37.01
C PRO A 456 -9.40 -6.62 36.36
N LYS A 457 -9.47 -7.41 35.28
CA LYS A 457 -8.30 -7.91 34.55
C LYS A 457 -7.37 -6.78 34.12
N GLU A 458 -7.92 -5.75 33.47
CA GLU A 458 -7.16 -4.64 32.90
C GLU A 458 -6.34 -3.91 33.96
N ASP A 459 -6.95 -3.62 35.12
CA ASP A 459 -6.28 -2.98 36.25
C ASP A 459 -5.10 -3.82 36.77
N MET A 460 -5.28 -5.13 36.88
CA MET A 460 -4.23 -6.03 37.40
C MET A 460 -3.07 -6.20 36.42
N LEU A 461 -3.36 -6.28 35.11
CA LEU A 461 -2.32 -6.34 34.07
C LEU A 461 -1.54 -5.02 34.01
N ALA A 462 -2.22 -3.87 34.04
CA ALA A 462 -1.59 -2.55 34.05
C ALA A 462 -0.73 -2.32 35.30
N LEU A 463 -1.22 -2.73 36.48
CA LEU A 463 -0.45 -2.67 37.72
C LEU A 463 0.82 -3.54 37.64
N LEU A 464 0.71 -4.76 37.11
CA LEU A 464 1.85 -5.66 36.96
C LEU A 464 2.86 -5.18 35.91
N ALA A 465 2.39 -4.60 34.80
CA ALA A 465 3.23 -3.98 33.78
C ALA A 465 4.01 -2.78 34.34
N THR A 466 3.37 -1.98 35.20
CA THR A 466 4.04 -0.88 35.92
C THR A 466 5.12 -1.41 36.85
N CYS A 467 4.86 -2.51 37.58
CA CYS A 467 5.86 -3.16 38.42
C CYS A 467 7.06 -3.67 37.60
N LEU A 468 6.81 -4.31 36.46
CA LEU A 468 7.86 -4.78 35.55
C LEU A 468 8.75 -3.63 35.09
N LYS A 469 8.16 -2.52 34.64
CA LYS A 469 8.89 -1.34 34.18
C LYS A 469 9.83 -0.81 35.25
N ILE A 470 9.33 -0.54 36.46
CA ILE A 470 10.14 0.00 37.56
C ILE A 470 11.27 -0.95 37.97
N LEU A 471 11.00 -2.25 38.04
CA LEU A 471 12.02 -3.24 38.43
C LEU A 471 13.14 -3.37 37.40
N VAL A 472 12.81 -3.31 36.11
CA VAL A 472 13.79 -3.35 35.02
C VAL A 472 14.63 -2.08 35.00
N GLU A 473 14.00 -0.90 35.10
CA GLU A 473 14.70 0.39 35.15
C GLU A 473 15.65 0.50 36.36
N ALA A 474 15.26 -0.09 37.50
CA ALA A 474 16.08 -0.14 38.71
C ALA A 474 17.13 -1.27 38.72
N GLY A 475 17.24 -2.08 37.64
CA GLY A 475 18.19 -3.19 37.55
C GLY A 475 17.94 -4.34 38.53
N GLN A 476 16.74 -4.46 39.10
CA GLN A 476 16.39 -5.44 40.13
C GLN A 476 15.99 -6.80 39.52
N ILE A 477 16.92 -7.42 38.79
CA ILE A 477 16.67 -8.64 37.99
C ILE A 477 16.13 -9.81 38.83
N ALA A 478 16.60 -9.98 40.07
CA ALA A 478 16.12 -11.03 40.97
C ALA A 478 14.62 -10.86 41.30
N ALA A 479 14.19 -9.61 41.53
CA ALA A 479 12.80 -9.28 41.84
C ALA A 479 11.87 -9.45 40.63
N VAL A 480 12.36 -9.35 39.39
CA VAL A 480 11.56 -9.62 38.17
C VAL A 480 10.99 -11.04 38.17
N SER A 481 11.65 -12.01 38.81
CA SER A 481 11.11 -13.37 38.95
C SER A 481 9.76 -13.42 39.68
N SER A 482 9.48 -12.46 40.57
CA SER A 482 8.18 -12.34 41.23
C SER A 482 7.08 -11.88 40.26
N VAL A 483 7.43 -11.08 39.24
CA VAL A 483 6.53 -10.64 38.16
C VAL A 483 6.12 -11.81 37.28
N TYR A 484 7.06 -12.69 36.90
CA TYR A 484 6.76 -13.89 36.11
C TYR A 484 5.74 -14.81 36.78
N ARG A 485 5.89 -15.04 38.09
CA ARG A 485 4.93 -15.83 38.85
C ARG A 485 3.60 -15.10 39.06
N ALA A 486 3.62 -13.79 39.25
CA ALA A 486 2.40 -12.98 39.33
C ALA A 486 1.62 -13.02 38.00
N ALA A 487 2.32 -12.86 36.87
CA ALA A 487 1.74 -12.96 35.54
C ALA A 487 1.12 -14.34 35.32
N SER A 488 1.82 -15.41 35.69
CA SER A 488 1.30 -16.78 35.66
C SER A 488 0.06 -16.98 36.53
N ARG A 489 -0.05 -16.24 37.66
CA ARG A 489 -1.24 -16.29 38.50
C ARG A 489 -2.42 -15.54 37.88
N LEU A 490 -2.19 -14.35 37.35
CA LEU A 490 -3.24 -13.59 36.66
C LEU A 490 -3.72 -14.34 35.41
N ASP A 491 -2.79 -14.97 34.68
CA ASP A 491 -3.07 -15.85 33.56
C ASP A 491 -4.00 -17.01 33.96
N GLU A 492 -3.69 -17.69 35.07
CA GLU A 492 -4.55 -18.73 35.64
C GLU A 492 -5.94 -18.23 36.06
N VAL A 493 -6.03 -17.01 36.60
CA VAL A 493 -7.28 -16.44 37.10
C VAL A 493 -8.22 -16.03 35.96
N TYR A 494 -7.67 -15.44 34.89
CA TYR A 494 -8.49 -14.84 33.83
C TYR A 494 -8.63 -15.70 32.57
N PHE A 495 -7.70 -16.63 32.31
CA PHE A 495 -7.66 -17.37 31.04
C PHE A 495 -7.70 -18.88 31.20
N ALA A 496 -7.46 -19.43 32.39
CA ALA A 496 -7.53 -20.87 32.54
C ALA A 496 -8.96 -21.35 32.27
N PRO A 497 -9.16 -22.29 31.33
CA PRO A 497 -10.49 -22.85 31.06
C PRO A 497 -11.09 -23.40 32.35
N THR A 498 -12.40 -23.27 32.52
CA THR A 498 -13.10 -23.86 33.67
C THR A 498 -13.15 -25.37 33.55
#